data_AF-F9VP09-F1
#
_entry.id   AF-F9VP09-F1
#
_cell.length_a   1.000
_cell.length_b   1.000
_cell.length_c   1.000
_cell.angle_alpha   90.00
_cell.angle_beta   90.00
_cell.angle_gamma   90.00
#
_symmetry.space_group_name_H-M   'P 1'
#
loop_
_entity.id
_entity.type
_entity.pdbx_description
1 polymer ?
#
loop_
_entity_poly.entity_id
_entity_poly.type
_entity_poly.pdbx_seq_one_letter_code
_entity_poly.pdbx_strand_id
1 'polypeptide(L)'
;MSILNEEEFRLLREHRGKVNINIVEKILTEIEEDYEKTNNIVSSVIFVYSNYFDIIKQNKDTFDLISKILNKYTSKIGAENVIQLIINSLK
;
A
#
# COMPACT_ATOMS: atom_id res chain seq x y z
N MET A 1 -10.82 -2.96 18.85
CA MET A 1 -10.65 -1.79 17.97
C MET A 1 -10.45 -2.30 16.55
N SER A 2 -11.16 -1.78 15.55
CA SER A 2 -10.97 -2.18 14.15
C SER A 2 -9.77 -1.43 13.57
N ILE A 3 -8.90 -2.11 12.82
CA ILE A 3 -7.73 -1.51 12.13
C ILE A 3 -8.15 -0.33 11.21
N LEU A 4 -9.38 -0.36 10.70
CA LEU A 4 -9.93 0.71 9.86
C LEU A 4 -10.10 2.06 10.58
N ASN A 5 -10.09 2.05 11.91
CA ASN A 5 -10.20 3.24 12.75
C ASN A 5 -8.84 3.83 13.12
N GLU A 6 -7.74 3.18 12.72
CA GLU A 6 -6.40 3.72 12.89
C GLU A 6 -6.22 4.98 12.02
N GLU A 7 -5.43 5.92 12.54
CA GLU A 7 -5.26 7.24 11.93
C GLU A 7 -4.76 7.15 10.49
N GLU A 8 -3.88 6.19 10.18
CA GLU A 8 -3.33 6.04 8.84
C GLU A 8 -4.39 5.67 7.80
N PHE A 9 -5.34 4.78 8.15
CA PHE A 9 -6.44 4.43 7.25
C PHE A 9 -7.46 5.56 7.11
N ARG A 10 -7.63 6.40 8.15
CA ARG A 10 -8.44 7.62 8.04
C ARG A 10 -7.82 8.61 7.06
N LEU A 11 -6.52 8.87 7.20
CA LEU A 11 -5.77 9.72 6.28
C LEU A 11 -5.82 9.15 4.85
N LEU A 12 -5.68 7.83 4.68
CA LEU A 12 -5.70 7.20 3.37
C LEU A 12 -7.03 7.45 2.63
N ARG A 13 -8.17 7.46 3.35
CA ARG A 13 -9.48 7.79 2.77
C ARG A 13 -9.57 9.23 2.26
N GLU A 14 -8.77 10.16 2.78
CA GLU A 14 -8.70 11.55 2.28
C GLU A 14 -7.97 11.65 0.92
N HIS A 15 -7.31 10.57 0.49
CA HIS A 15 -6.66 10.43 -0.82
C HIS A 15 -7.55 9.71 -1.84
N ARG A 16 -8.76 9.31 -1.47
CA ARG A 16 -9.75 8.69 -2.37
C ARG A 16 -10.00 9.58 -3.59
N GLY A 17 -9.97 8.98 -4.78
CA GLY A 17 -10.17 9.66 -6.07
C GLY A 17 -9.00 10.54 -6.54
N LYS A 18 -7.96 10.75 -5.73
CA LYS A 18 -6.75 11.50 -6.14
C LYS A 18 -5.76 10.64 -6.91
N VAL A 19 -5.87 9.32 -6.79
CA VAL A 19 -5.02 8.33 -7.45
C VAL A 19 -5.86 7.39 -8.31
N ASN A 20 -5.28 6.92 -9.41
CA ASN A 20 -5.91 5.90 -10.23
C ASN A 20 -5.88 4.55 -9.48
N ILE A 21 -7.05 4.10 -9.02
CA ILE A 21 -7.18 2.89 -8.20
C ILE A 21 -6.64 1.64 -8.90
N ASN A 22 -6.83 1.53 -10.22
CA ASN A 22 -6.36 0.36 -10.98
C ASN A 22 -4.82 0.26 -10.96
N ILE A 23 -4.14 1.42 -10.96
CA ILE A 23 -2.68 1.48 -10.87
C ILE A 23 -2.24 1.11 -9.45
N VAL A 24 -2.92 1.60 -8.43
CA VAL A 24 -2.62 1.27 -7.03
C VAL A 24 -2.82 -0.22 -6.77
N GLU A 25 -3.93 -0.81 -7.23
CA GLU A 25 -4.18 -2.24 -7.15
C GLU A 25 -3.05 -3.03 -7.81
N LYS A 26 -2.68 -2.68 -9.05
CA LYS A 26 -1.57 -3.35 -9.75
C LYS A 26 -0.24 -3.27 -8.97
N ILE A 27 0.12 -2.10 -8.46
CA ILE A 27 1.34 -1.91 -7.67
C ILE A 27 1.31 -2.76 -6.40
N LEU A 28 0.18 -2.80 -5.69
CA LEU A 28 0.06 -3.58 -4.47
C LEU A 28 0.11 -5.09 -4.73
N THR A 29 -0.51 -5.56 -5.81
CA THR A 29 -0.41 -6.97 -6.23
C THR A 29 1.03 -7.34 -6.57
N GLU A 30 1.78 -6.49 -7.28
CA GLU A 30 3.21 -6.77 -7.54
C GLU A 30 4.05 -6.79 -6.26
N ILE A 31 3.72 -5.95 -5.27
CA ILE A 31 4.37 -5.97 -3.95
C ILE A 31 4.07 -7.28 -3.23
N GLU A 32 2.83 -7.76 -3.29
CA GLU A 32 2.42 -9.04 -2.71
C GLU A 32 3.17 -10.21 -3.33
N GLU A 33 3.20 -10.28 -4.66
CA GLU A 33 3.89 -11.34 -5.41
C GLU A 33 5.40 -11.37 -5.13
N ASP A 34 6.05 -10.22 -4.94
CA ASP A 34 7.45 -10.15 -4.53
C ASP A 34 7.63 -10.51 -3.04
N TYR A 35 6.72 -10.06 -2.18
CA TYR A 35 6.73 -10.38 -0.76
C TYR A 35 6.59 -11.88 -0.50
N GLU A 36 5.74 -12.60 -1.25
CA GLU A 36 5.62 -14.06 -1.14
C GLU A 36 6.93 -14.79 -1.44
N LYS A 37 7.79 -14.22 -2.29
CA LYS A 37 9.08 -14.82 -2.67
C LYS A 37 10.18 -14.48 -1.67
N THR A 38 10.19 -13.24 -1.16
CA THR A 38 11.30 -12.68 -0.37
C THR A 38 11.02 -12.67 1.13
N ASN A 39 9.75 -12.72 1.51
CA ASN A 39 9.22 -12.53 2.87
C ASN A 39 9.69 -11.22 3.53
N ASN A 40 9.98 -10.19 2.73
CA ASN A 40 10.47 -8.89 3.21
C ASN A 40 9.72 -7.72 2.55
N ILE A 41 8.71 -7.23 3.26
CA ILE A 41 7.81 -6.18 2.73
C ILE A 41 8.54 -4.87 2.41
N VAL A 42 9.59 -4.52 3.19
CA VAL A 42 10.36 -3.29 2.95
C VAL A 42 11.10 -3.40 1.62
N SER A 43 11.77 -4.53 1.38
CA SER A 43 12.47 -4.79 0.13
C SER A 43 11.50 -4.82 -1.06
N SER A 44 10.36 -5.48 -0.91
CA SER A 44 9.33 -5.56 -1.97
C SER A 44 8.77 -4.19 -2.33
N VAL A 45 8.47 -3.35 -1.34
CA VAL A 45 8.03 -1.97 -1.57
C VAL A 45 9.09 -1.17 -2.32
N ILE A 46 10.37 -1.23 -1.90
CA ILE A 46 11.46 -0.51 -2.57
C ILE A 46 11.59 -0.96 -4.04
N PHE A 47 11.61 -2.27 -4.27
CA PHE A 47 11.75 -2.85 -5.59
C PHE A 47 10.61 -2.41 -6.51
N VAL A 48 9.37 -2.61 -6.10
CA VAL A 48 8.21 -2.26 -6.95
C VAL A 48 8.09 -0.75 -7.12
N TYR A 49 8.31 0.06 -6.08
CA TYR A 49 8.25 1.52 -6.22
C TYR A 49 9.30 2.05 -7.20
N SER A 50 10.46 1.38 -7.30
CA SER A 50 11.47 1.75 -8.30
C SER A 50 11.00 1.51 -9.74
N ASN A 51 10.20 0.46 -9.97
CA ASN A 51 9.61 0.16 -11.29
C ASN A 51 8.49 1.15 -11.67
N TYR A 52 7.87 1.79 -10.68
CA TYR A 52 6.77 2.74 -10.85
C TYR A 52 7.15 4.18 -10.49
N PHE A 53 8.45 4.51 -10.52
CA PHE A 53 9.01 5.73 -9.94
C PHE A 53 8.25 7.02 -10.29
N ASP A 54 7.90 7.23 -11.56
CA ASP A 54 7.19 8.44 -11.98
C ASP A 54 5.80 8.58 -11.34
N ILE A 55 5.07 7.47 -11.23
CA ILE A 55 3.73 7.42 -10.63
C ILE A 55 3.82 7.64 -9.12
N ILE A 56 4.79 6.99 -8.46
CA ILE A 56 5.06 7.16 -7.04
C ILE A 56 5.40 8.62 -6.74
N LYS A 57 6.28 9.23 -7.55
CA LYS A 57 6.69 10.62 -7.40
C LYS A 57 5.53 11.61 -7.54
N GLN A 58 4.63 11.38 -8.51
CA GLN A 58 3.45 12.23 -8.72
C GLN A 58 2.44 12.14 -7.57
N ASN A 59 2.37 11.00 -6.88
CA ASN A 59 1.39 10.72 -5.83
C ASN A 59 2.08 10.41 -4.50
N LYS A 60 3.19 11.11 -4.23
CA LYS A 60 4.14 10.79 -3.15
C LYS A 60 3.45 10.62 -1.80
N ASP A 61 2.59 11.55 -1.42
CA ASP A 61 1.94 11.53 -0.11
C ASP A 61 1.08 10.27 0.09
N THR A 62 0.37 9.84 -0.96
CA THR A 62 -0.45 8.62 -0.93
C THR A 62 0.44 7.38 -0.79
N PHE A 63 1.51 7.27 -1.58
CA PHE A 63 2.38 6.10 -1.56
C PHE A 63 3.30 6.03 -0.34
N ASP A 64 3.71 7.17 0.22
CA ASP A 64 4.40 7.23 1.52
C ASP A 64 3.50 6.69 2.64
N LEU A 65 2.20 7.04 2.62
CA LEU A 65 1.23 6.53 3.57
C LEU A 65 0.96 5.03 3.39
N ILE A 66 0.79 4.57 2.14
CA ILE A 66 0.66 3.14 1.80
C ILE A 66 1.86 2.35 2.33
N SER A 67 3.08 2.83 2.11
CA SER A 67 4.31 2.18 2.59
C SER A 67 4.35 2.07 4.12
N LYS A 68 3.93 3.12 4.83
CA LYS A 68 3.82 3.10 6.30
C LYS A 68 2.81 2.05 6.77
N ILE A 69 1.65 1.97 6.11
CA ILE A 69 0.60 0.99 6.42
C ILE A 69 1.12 -0.43 6.19
N LEU A 70 1.71 -0.72 5.03
CA LEU A 70 2.29 -2.03 4.73
C LEU A 70 3.33 -2.44 5.79
N ASN A 71 4.31 -1.58 6.08
CA ASN A 71 5.34 -1.91 7.07
C ASN A 71 4.78 -2.11 8.49
N LYS A 72 3.76 -1.36 8.89
CA LYS A 72 3.19 -1.40 10.24
C LYS A 72 2.26 -2.59 10.47
N TYR A 73 1.54 -3.04 9.44
CA TYR A 73 0.45 -4.00 9.58
C TYR A 73 0.70 -5.35 8.92
N THR A 74 1.63 -5.47 7.96
CA THR A 74 1.89 -6.74 7.25
C THR A 74 2.30 -7.87 8.21
N SER A 75 3.14 -7.59 9.20
CA SER A 75 3.55 -8.60 10.20
C SER A 75 2.44 -8.99 11.18
N LYS A 76 1.36 -8.20 11.28
CA LYS A 76 0.27 -8.40 12.24
C LYS A 76 -0.90 -9.17 11.65
N ILE A 77 -1.26 -8.86 10.40
CA ILE A 77 -2.45 -9.40 9.75
C ILE A 77 -2.16 -10.04 8.38
N GLY A 78 -0.92 -10.04 7.91
CA GLY A 78 -0.53 -10.57 6.59
C GLY A 78 -0.64 -9.53 5.47
N ALA A 79 0.19 -9.66 4.44
CA ALA A 79 0.27 -8.70 3.33
C ALA A 79 -1.06 -8.60 2.55
N GLU A 80 -1.66 -9.74 2.19
CA GLU A 80 -2.95 -9.85 1.51
C GLU A 80 -4.04 -9.02 2.20
N ASN A 81 -4.21 -9.22 3.50
CA ASN A 81 -5.23 -8.52 4.28
C ASN A 81 -4.97 -7.01 4.33
N VAL A 82 -3.71 -6.58 4.50
CA VAL A 82 -3.37 -5.15 4.49
C VAL A 82 -3.67 -4.52 3.13
N ILE A 83 -3.29 -5.19 2.05
CA ILE A 83 -3.51 -4.73 0.67
C ILE A 83 -5.00 -4.57 0.40
N GLN A 84 -5.80 -5.57 0.75
CA GLN A 84 -7.25 -5.50 0.60
C GLN A 84 -7.87 -4.31 1.38
N LEU A 85 -7.37 -4.04 2.59
CA LEU A 85 -7.82 -2.88 3.38
C LEU A 85 -7.42 -1.54 2.76
N ILE A 86 -6.21 -1.44 2.18
CA ILE A 86 -5.74 -0.24 1.47
C ILE A 86 -6.64 0.02 0.25
N ILE A 87 -6.88 -1.00 -0.57
CA ILE A 87 -7.73 -0.92 -1.76
C ILE A 87 -9.14 -0.49 -1.37
N ASN A 88 -9.74 -1.13 -0.36
CA ASN A 88 -11.08 -0.79 0.12
C ASN A 88 -11.16 0.63 0.71
N SER A 89 -10.06 1.16 1.23
CA SER A 89 -10.02 2.54 1.77
C SER A 89 -9.89 3.59 0.67
N LEU A 90 -9.36 3.22 -0.50
CA LEU A 90 -9.20 4.12 -1.65
C LEU A 90 -10.33 4.01 -2.68
N LYS A 91 -11.14 2.94 -2.62
CA LYS A 91 -12.37 2.78 -3.40
C LYS A 91 -13.47 3.71 -2.92
#